data_AF-A0A1Q7SXD8-F1
#
_entry.id   AF-A0A1Q7SXD8-F1
#
_cell.length_a   1.000
_cell.length_b   1.000
_cell.length_c   1.000
_cell.angle_alpha   90.00
_cell.angle_beta   90.00
_cell.angle_gamma   90.00
#
_symmetry.space_group_name_H-M   'P 1'
#
loop_
_entity.id
_entity.type
_entity.pdbx_description
1 polymer ?
#
loop_
_entity_poly.entity_id
_entity_poly.type
_entity_poly.pdbx_seq_one_letter_code
_entity_poly.pdbx_strand_id
1 'polypeptide(L)'
;MIRRTTLALASLVFVLFSGGLAFTQTTEAPYIEGPVWDISFIRTTYGLEDDYLKSLAQSYKKIMEEAKKQNLVLSYHIISANAVNADDWNLLLMVEYKNMAALDGLDAKFRAIQAKIVGNEDAQRNLMVKRLEVRKVLGDKLGRELFLK
;
A
#
# COMPACT_ATOMS: atom_id res chain seq x y z
N MET A 1 32.73 -61.95 60.10
CA MET A 1 34.05 -61.28 60.12
C MET A 1 33.94 -60.02 59.28
N ILE A 2 34.18 -58.88 59.92
CA ILE A 2 33.87 -57.51 59.47
C ILE A 2 35.00 -56.99 58.56
N ARG A 3 34.67 -56.24 57.49
CA ARG A 3 35.41 -55.02 57.13
C ARG A 3 34.48 -53.99 56.46
N ARG A 4 34.32 -52.88 57.16
CA ARG A 4 33.69 -51.62 56.76
C ARG A 4 34.73 -50.78 56.01
N THR A 5 34.34 -50.09 54.94
CA THR A 5 34.89 -48.77 54.58
C THR A 5 33.84 -47.97 53.82
N THR A 6 33.27 -46.99 54.51
CA THR A 6 32.47 -45.86 54.07
C THR A 6 33.32 -44.80 53.35
N LEU A 7 32.79 -44.12 52.33
CA LEU A 7 33.01 -42.68 52.16
C LEU A 7 31.89 -42.05 51.30
N ALA A 8 31.36 -40.95 51.82
CA ALA A 8 30.27 -40.13 51.30
C ALA A 8 30.82 -38.76 50.86
N LEU A 9 30.16 -38.08 49.92
CA LEU A 9 30.01 -36.60 49.76
C LEU A 9 29.37 -36.34 48.37
N ALA A 10 28.11 -35.90 48.23
CA ALA A 10 27.47 -34.62 48.59
C ALA A 10 27.56 -33.56 47.46
N SER A 11 26.36 -33.10 47.06
CA SER A 11 25.98 -31.72 46.72
C SER A 11 26.47 -31.14 45.36
N LEU A 12 25.56 -30.89 44.41
CA LEU A 12 24.69 -29.71 44.27
C LEU A 12 25.36 -28.58 43.46
N VAL A 13 25.01 -28.45 42.18
CA VAL A 13 24.86 -27.14 41.52
C VAL A 13 23.69 -27.23 40.55
N PHE A 14 22.50 -26.88 41.04
CA PHE A 14 21.36 -26.52 40.22
C PHE A 14 21.58 -25.06 39.81
N VAL A 15 22.11 -24.81 38.61
CA VAL A 15 22.23 -23.43 38.10
C VAL A 15 20.83 -22.95 37.76
N LEU A 16 20.22 -22.22 38.70
CA LEU A 16 19.11 -21.32 38.45
C LEU A 16 19.58 -20.27 37.43
N PHE A 17 19.27 -20.51 36.17
CA PHE A 17 19.33 -19.45 35.16
C PHE A 17 18.12 -18.55 35.43
N SER A 18 18.31 -17.59 36.34
CA SER A 18 17.45 -16.41 36.48
C SER A 18 17.61 -15.56 35.22
N GLY A 19 17.01 -16.03 34.13
CA GLY A 19 16.73 -15.23 32.96
C GLY A 19 15.77 -14.14 33.41
N GLY A 20 16.33 -12.96 33.72
CA GLY A 20 15.55 -11.77 33.99
C GLY A 20 14.57 -11.58 32.85
N LEU A 21 13.28 -11.61 33.17
CA LEU A 21 12.24 -11.13 32.29
C LEU A 21 12.51 -9.64 32.08
N ALA A 22 13.29 -9.32 31.05
CA ALA A 22 13.28 -8.00 30.48
C ALA A 22 11.88 -7.81 29.90
N PHE A 23 10.97 -7.29 30.72
CA PHE A 23 9.75 -6.69 30.22
C PHE A 23 10.20 -5.52 29.36
N THR A 24 10.32 -5.76 28.05
CA THR A 24 10.29 -4.67 27.09
C THR A 24 8.94 -4.00 27.31
N GLN A 25 8.93 -2.83 27.94
CA GLN A 25 7.81 -1.91 27.81
C GLN A 25 7.74 -1.56 26.33
N THR A 26 7.01 -2.35 25.55
CA THR A 26 6.52 -1.90 24.26
C THR A 26 5.60 -0.74 24.59
N THR A 27 6.16 0.48 24.53
CA THR A 27 5.37 1.69 24.48
C THR A 27 4.42 1.50 23.31
N GLU A 28 3.16 1.26 23.62
CA GLU A 28 2.17 1.01 22.60
C GLU A 28 2.14 2.23 21.67
N ALA A 29 2.18 2.01 20.36
CA ALA A 29 2.12 3.13 19.42
C ALA A 29 0.87 3.98 19.71
N PRO A 30 0.95 5.32 19.63
CA PRO A 30 -0.19 6.21 19.88
C PRO A 30 -1.21 6.20 18.72
N TYR A 31 -1.14 5.20 17.84
CA TYR A 31 -1.99 5.06 16.66
C TYR A 31 -2.28 3.58 16.37
N ILE A 32 -3.28 3.37 15.53
CA ILE A 32 -3.66 2.10 14.92
C ILE A 32 -3.46 2.25 13.41
N GLU A 33 -2.84 1.24 12.81
CA GLU A 33 -2.66 1.18 11.38
C GLU A 33 -3.96 0.88 10.65
N GLY A 34 -4.30 1.72 9.68
CA GLY A 34 -5.44 1.59 8.81
C GLY A 34 -5.11 1.04 7.42
N PRO A 35 -6.01 1.31 6.45
CA PRO A 35 -5.84 1.00 5.04
C PRO A 35 -4.56 1.61 4.43
N VAL A 36 -4.22 1.12 3.26
CA VAL A 36 -3.08 1.61 2.46
C VAL A 36 -3.62 2.39 1.27
N TRP A 37 -3.03 3.55 1.03
CA TRP A 37 -3.39 4.46 -0.05
C TRP A 37 -2.27 4.51 -1.08
N ASP A 38 -2.59 4.23 -2.33
CA ASP A 38 -1.73 4.56 -3.48
C ASP A 38 -2.21 5.88 -4.08
N ILE A 39 -1.31 6.86 -4.18
CA ILE A 39 -1.62 8.24 -4.52
C ILE A 39 -0.77 8.68 -5.69
N SER A 40 -1.39 8.89 -6.85
CA SER A 40 -0.74 9.48 -8.03
C SER A 40 -0.90 10.99 -8.05
N PHE A 41 0.22 11.70 -8.13
CA PHE A 41 0.28 13.16 -8.24
C PHE A 41 0.31 13.55 -9.71
N ILE A 42 -0.75 14.21 -10.18
CA ILE A 42 -0.94 14.55 -11.58
C ILE A 42 -0.93 16.06 -11.79
N ARG A 43 -0.21 16.48 -12.82
CA ARG A 43 -0.24 17.83 -13.36
C ARG A 43 -0.82 17.81 -14.76
N THR A 44 -2.03 18.34 -14.96
CA THR A 44 -2.61 18.44 -16.30
C THR A 44 -1.96 19.57 -17.08
N THR A 45 -1.92 19.42 -18.41
CA THR A 45 -1.55 20.49 -19.32
C THR A 45 -2.55 21.64 -19.19
N TYR A 46 -2.06 22.88 -19.27
CA TYR A 46 -2.89 24.08 -19.14
C TYR A 46 -4.08 24.04 -20.11
N GLY A 47 -5.30 24.21 -19.59
CA GLY A 47 -6.54 24.17 -20.35
C GLY A 47 -7.07 22.77 -20.71
N LEU A 48 -6.35 21.68 -20.39
CA LEU A 48 -6.71 20.31 -20.79
C LEU A 48 -7.15 19.42 -19.61
N GLU A 49 -7.49 20.00 -18.45
CA GLU A 49 -7.96 19.24 -17.28
C GLU A 49 -9.22 18.42 -17.59
N ASP A 50 -10.21 19.04 -18.23
CA ASP A 50 -11.47 18.38 -18.62
C ASP A 50 -11.24 17.20 -19.56
N ASP A 51 -10.29 17.31 -20.49
CA ASP A 51 -10.00 16.24 -21.44
C ASP A 51 -9.32 15.05 -20.75
N TYR A 52 -8.47 15.32 -19.76
CA TYR A 52 -7.94 14.27 -18.90
C TYR A 52 -9.04 13.62 -18.04
N LEU A 53 -9.95 14.40 -17.43
CA LEU A 53 -11.07 13.86 -16.66
C LEU A 53 -12.02 13.02 -17.52
N LYS A 54 -12.32 13.42 -18.76
CA LYS A 54 -13.07 12.61 -19.74
C LYS A 54 -12.36 11.29 -20.03
N SER A 55 -11.03 11.32 -20.22
CA SER A 55 -10.22 10.11 -20.42
C SER A 55 -10.28 9.17 -19.22
N LEU A 56 -10.28 9.70 -17.99
CA LEU A 56 -10.44 8.91 -16.76
C LEU A 56 -11.84 8.30 -16.66
N ALA A 57 -12.89 9.06 -16.98
CA ALA A 57 -14.27 8.56 -16.97
C ALA A 57 -14.47 7.39 -17.96
N GLN A 58 -13.78 7.41 -19.11
CA GLN A 58 -13.91 6.38 -20.14
C GLN A 58 -13.25 5.04 -19.78
N SER A 59 -12.14 5.07 -19.03
CA SER A 59 -11.33 3.88 -18.73
C SER A 59 -11.07 3.69 -17.24
N TYR A 60 -10.41 4.65 -16.58
CA TYR A 60 -9.99 4.54 -15.17
C TYR A 60 -11.17 4.24 -14.24
N LYS A 61 -12.29 4.98 -14.37
CA LYS A 61 -13.51 4.73 -13.59
C LYS A 61 -13.98 3.28 -13.73
N LYS A 62 -14.06 2.78 -14.97
CA LYS A 62 -14.53 1.40 -15.24
C LYS A 62 -13.58 0.37 -14.62
N ILE A 63 -12.27 0.59 -14.71
CA ILE A 63 -11.25 -0.28 -14.10
C ILE A 63 -11.42 -0.31 -12.58
N MET A 64 -11.55 0.85 -11.93
CA MET A 64 -11.72 0.92 -10.48
C MET A 64 -13.05 0.30 -10.01
N GLU A 65 -14.14 0.51 -10.74
CA GLU A 65 -15.43 -0.13 -10.42
C GLU A 65 -15.36 -1.66 -10.55
N GLU A 66 -14.64 -2.19 -11.54
CA GLU A 66 -14.41 -3.62 -11.66
C GLU A 66 -13.49 -4.15 -10.54
N ALA A 67 -12.42 -3.42 -10.20
CA ALA A 67 -11.51 -3.79 -9.13
C ALA A 67 -12.22 -3.81 -7.76
N LYS A 68 -13.13 -2.86 -7.51
CA LYS A 68 -14.02 -2.85 -6.34
C LYS A 68 -14.94 -4.06 -6.31
N LYS A 69 -15.58 -4.42 -7.43
CA LYS A 69 -16.42 -5.62 -7.52
C LYS A 69 -15.66 -6.90 -7.20
N GLN A 70 -14.37 -6.94 -7.53
CA GLN A 70 -13.48 -8.06 -7.22
C GLN A 70 -12.84 -7.97 -5.82
N ASN A 71 -13.24 -6.99 -5.00
CA ASN A 71 -12.69 -6.71 -3.67
C ASN A 71 -11.17 -6.48 -3.66
N LEU A 72 -10.61 -6.02 -4.78
CA LEU A 72 -9.19 -5.65 -4.89
C LEU A 72 -8.93 -4.24 -4.37
N VAL A 73 -9.92 -3.37 -4.48
CA VAL A 73 -9.90 -1.96 -4.06
C VAL A 73 -11.06 -1.75 -3.09
N LEU A 74 -10.82 -1.04 -1.99
CA LEU A 74 -11.88 -0.62 -1.06
C LEU A 74 -12.62 0.61 -1.62
N SER A 75 -11.87 1.65 -1.97
CA SER A 75 -12.38 2.90 -2.52
C SER A 75 -11.38 3.53 -3.48
N TYR A 76 -11.84 4.52 -4.26
CA TYR A 76 -10.95 5.38 -5.04
C TYR A 76 -11.51 6.79 -5.06
N HIS A 77 -10.62 7.77 -5.07
CA HIS A 77 -10.96 9.18 -5.05
C HIS A 77 -10.18 9.94 -6.12
N ILE A 78 -10.79 11.02 -6.59
CA ILE A 78 -10.15 12.00 -7.48
C ILE A 78 -10.29 13.35 -6.79
N ILE A 79 -9.16 13.97 -6.46
CA ILE A 79 -9.13 15.28 -5.78
C ILE A 79 -8.57 16.30 -6.76
N SER A 80 -9.29 17.39 -7.00
CA SER A 80 -8.80 18.54 -7.76
C SER A 80 -8.37 19.66 -6.82
N ALA A 81 -7.30 20.36 -7.18
CA ALA A 81 -6.77 21.50 -6.45
C ALA A 81 -6.12 22.51 -7.39
N ASN A 82 -5.97 23.75 -6.93
CA ASN A 82 -5.18 24.75 -7.63
C ASN A 82 -3.69 24.48 -7.41
N ALA A 83 -2.96 24.18 -8.48
CA ALA A 83 -1.51 24.07 -8.43
C ALA A 83 -0.86 25.44 -8.19
N VAL A 84 0.04 25.53 -7.22
CA VAL A 84 0.70 26.81 -6.88
C VAL A 84 1.92 27.12 -7.76
N ASN A 85 2.48 26.12 -8.45
CA ASN A 85 3.59 26.29 -9.39
C ASN A 85 3.61 25.19 -10.47
N ALA A 86 4.67 25.12 -11.28
CA ALA A 86 4.79 24.18 -12.39
C ALA A 86 5.04 22.73 -11.93
N ASP A 87 5.68 22.55 -10.78
CA ASP A 87 6.02 21.25 -10.19
C ASP A 87 5.00 20.79 -9.14
N ASP A 88 3.92 21.55 -8.97
CA ASP A 88 2.80 21.21 -8.11
C ASP A 88 1.70 20.47 -8.90
N TRP A 89 0.98 19.60 -8.21
CA TRP A 89 -0.12 18.83 -8.79
C TRP A 89 -1.41 19.67 -8.81
N ASN A 90 -2.32 19.35 -9.72
CA ASN A 90 -3.69 19.86 -9.67
C ASN A 90 -4.73 18.73 -9.63
N LEU A 91 -4.31 17.47 -9.80
CA LEU A 91 -5.15 16.30 -9.58
C LEU A 91 -4.42 15.22 -8.77
N LEU A 92 -5.10 14.63 -7.79
CA LEU A 92 -4.71 13.36 -7.18
C LEU A 92 -5.64 12.26 -7.65
N LEU A 93 -5.05 11.11 -8.01
CA LEU A 93 -5.78 9.85 -8.10
C LEU A 93 -5.40 9.00 -6.90
N MET A 94 -6.38 8.62 -6.09
CA MET A 94 -6.17 7.89 -4.86
C MET A 94 -6.89 6.55 -4.93
N VAL A 95 -6.21 5.47 -4.55
CA VAL A 95 -6.78 4.12 -4.49
C VAL A 95 -6.51 3.54 -3.09
N GLU A 96 -7.58 3.11 -2.44
CA GLU A 96 -7.54 2.54 -1.10
C GLU A 96 -7.52 1.02 -1.17
N TYR A 97 -6.53 0.42 -0.52
CA TYR A 97 -6.34 -1.01 -0.38
C TYR A 97 -6.46 -1.41 1.09
N LYS A 98 -6.97 -2.62 1.32
CA LYS A 98 -7.22 -3.12 2.68
C LYS A 98 -5.98 -3.11 3.59
N ASN A 99 -4.82 -3.46 3.04
CA ASN A 99 -3.54 -3.51 3.74
C ASN A 99 -2.39 -3.76 2.73
N MET A 100 -1.14 -3.78 3.20
CA MET A 100 0.03 -4.04 2.35
C MET A 100 0.01 -5.42 1.68
N ALA A 101 -0.48 -6.47 2.36
CA ALA A 101 -0.54 -7.82 1.79
C ALA A 101 -1.51 -7.91 0.60
N ALA A 102 -2.50 -7.02 0.51
CA ALA A 102 -3.40 -6.97 -0.64
C ALA A 102 -2.70 -6.56 -1.95
N LEU A 103 -1.50 -5.98 -1.86
CA LEU A 103 -0.72 -5.56 -3.02
C LEU A 103 0.02 -6.74 -3.70
N ASP A 104 0.20 -7.86 -2.99
CA ASP A 104 0.89 -9.03 -3.54
C ASP A 104 0.08 -9.65 -4.69
N GLY A 105 0.70 -9.72 -5.87
CA GLY A 105 0.05 -10.22 -7.09
C GLY A 105 -1.04 -9.31 -7.66
N LEU A 106 -1.18 -8.09 -7.14
CA LEU A 106 -2.21 -7.13 -7.55
C LEU A 106 -2.05 -6.72 -9.02
N ASP A 107 -0.81 -6.56 -9.49
CA ASP A 107 -0.49 -6.22 -10.89
C ASP A 107 -1.12 -7.18 -11.90
N ALA A 108 -1.01 -8.49 -11.67
CA ALA A 108 -1.55 -9.50 -12.58
C ALA A 108 -3.08 -9.39 -12.66
N LYS A 109 -3.73 -9.10 -11.53
CA LYS A 109 -5.19 -8.93 -11.47
C LYS A 109 -5.62 -7.66 -12.19
N PHE A 110 -4.91 -6.54 -12.01
CA PHE A 110 -5.20 -5.31 -12.74
C PHE A 110 -4.93 -5.43 -14.24
N ARG A 111 -3.89 -6.17 -14.67
CA ARG A 111 -3.66 -6.45 -16.09
C ARG A 111 -4.85 -7.17 -16.71
N ALA A 112 -5.43 -8.15 -16.02
CA ALA A 112 -6.63 -8.85 -16.49
C ALA A 112 -7.85 -7.90 -16.62
N ILE A 113 -8.04 -7.01 -15.64
CA ILE A 113 -9.11 -5.99 -15.68
C ILE A 113 -8.88 -5.00 -16.84
N GLN A 114 -7.66 -4.52 -17.03
CA GLN A 114 -7.30 -3.60 -18.11
C GLN A 114 -7.49 -4.26 -19.47
N ALA A 115 -7.09 -5.52 -19.63
CA ALA A 115 -7.32 -6.29 -20.86
C ALA A 115 -8.82 -6.40 -21.20
N LYS A 116 -9.66 -6.63 -20.18
CA LYS A 116 -11.12 -6.71 -20.32
C LYS A 116 -11.76 -5.36 -20.70
N ILE A 117 -11.25 -4.24 -20.19
CA ILE A 117 -11.91 -2.93 -20.29
C ILE A 117 -11.34 -2.05 -21.40
N VAL A 118 -10.02 -2.02 -21.53
CA VAL A 118 -9.30 -1.19 -22.50
C VAL A 118 -8.97 -1.97 -23.76
N GLY A 119 -8.67 -3.26 -23.63
CA GLY A 119 -8.28 -4.14 -24.72
C GLY A 119 -6.82 -4.57 -24.64
N ASN A 120 -6.23 -4.91 -25.78
CA ASN A 120 -4.86 -5.40 -25.88
C ASN A 120 -3.80 -4.36 -25.47
N GLU A 121 -2.54 -4.80 -25.41
CA GLU A 121 -1.41 -3.96 -24.99
C GLU A 121 -1.23 -2.72 -25.87
N ASP A 122 -1.47 -2.81 -27.18
CA ASP A 122 -1.40 -1.67 -28.09
C ASP A 122 -2.48 -0.61 -27.78
N ALA A 123 -3.72 -1.04 -27.50
CA ALA A 123 -4.79 -0.12 -27.11
C ALA A 123 -4.46 0.58 -25.78
N GLN A 124 -3.91 -0.16 -24.81
CA GLN A 124 -3.47 0.38 -23.53
C GLN A 124 -2.31 1.37 -23.71
N ARG A 125 -1.30 1.02 -24.51
CA ARG A 125 -0.18 1.91 -24.83
C ARG A 125 -0.66 3.19 -25.51
N ASN A 126 -1.53 3.07 -26.50
CA ASN A 126 -2.09 4.23 -27.22
C ASN A 126 -2.89 5.16 -26.29
N LEU A 127 -3.67 4.59 -25.37
CA LEU A 127 -4.35 5.37 -24.33
C LEU A 127 -3.35 6.16 -23.47
N MET A 128 -2.25 5.53 -23.06
CA MET A 128 -1.22 6.17 -22.23
C MET A 128 -0.47 7.25 -23.00
N VAL A 129 -0.13 7.02 -24.28
CA VAL A 129 0.50 8.03 -25.15
C VAL A 129 -0.38 9.27 -25.27
N LYS A 130 -1.68 9.09 -25.56
CA LYS A 130 -2.64 10.22 -25.60
C LYS A 130 -2.71 10.98 -24.27
N ARG A 131 -2.54 10.29 -23.14
CA ARG A 131 -2.53 10.93 -21.83
C ARG A 131 -1.29 11.79 -21.61
N LEU A 132 -0.15 11.51 -22.26
CA LEU A 132 1.06 12.34 -22.14
C LEU A 132 0.86 13.74 -22.73
N GLU A 133 -0.08 13.90 -23.67
CA GLU A 133 -0.39 15.20 -24.28
C GLU A 133 -1.19 16.11 -23.33
N VAL A 134 -2.01 15.52 -22.45
CA VAL A 134 -2.94 16.24 -21.56
C VAL A 134 -2.49 16.28 -20.09
N ARG A 135 -1.46 15.52 -19.71
CA ARG A 135 -0.92 15.52 -18.35
C ARG A 135 0.52 15.03 -18.23
N LYS A 136 1.13 15.39 -17.12
CA LYS A 136 2.36 14.83 -16.55
C LYS A 136 2.03 14.09 -15.24
N VAL A 137 2.69 12.96 -15.01
CA VAL A 137 2.74 12.31 -13.69
C VAL A 137 3.94 12.90 -12.96
N LEU A 138 3.71 13.50 -11.81
CA LEU A 138 4.77 14.07 -10.96
C LEU A 138 5.39 13.01 -10.05
N GLY A 139 4.61 11.99 -9.69
CA GLY A 139 5.06 10.83 -8.93
C GLY A 139 3.90 10.05 -8.37
N ASP A 140 4.22 8.97 -7.68
CA ASP A 140 3.28 8.13 -6.95
C ASP A 140 3.78 7.95 -5.51
N LYS A 141 2.87 7.82 -4.55
CA LYS A 141 3.19 7.58 -3.15
C LYS A 141 2.26 6.54 -2.56
N LEU A 142 2.88 5.51 -2.00
CA LEU A 142 2.21 4.56 -1.14
C LEU A 142 2.26 5.05 0.31
N GLY A 143 1.10 5.25 0.92
CA GLY A 143 0.93 5.71 2.29
C GLY A 143 0.07 4.74 3.10
N ARG A 144 0.25 4.74 4.42
CA ARG A 144 -0.63 4.04 5.35
C ARG A 144 -1.42 5.07 6.13
N GLU A 145 -2.73 4.87 6.22
CA GLU A 145 -3.59 5.68 7.07
C GLU A 145 -3.35 5.32 8.54
N LEU A 146 -3.23 6.32 9.40
CA LEU A 146 -3.01 6.15 10.84
C LEU A 146 -4.18 6.75 11.60
N PHE A 147 -4.79 5.95 12.46
CA PHE A 147 -5.85 6.39 13.38
C PHE A 147 -5.24 6.63 14.75
N LEU A 148 -5.31 7.85 15.27
CA LEU A 148 -4.83 8.15 16.62
C LEU A 148 -5.75 7.53 17.68
N LYS A 149 -5.17 7.17 18.83
CA LYS A 149 -5.90 6.66 19.99
C LYS A 149 -6.48 7.78 20.85
#